data_AF-A0A963N0A6-F1
#
_entry.id   AF-A0A963N0A6-F1
#
_cell.length_a   1.000
_cell.length_b   1.000
_cell.length_c   1.000
_cell.angle_alpha   90.00
_cell.angle_beta   90.00
_cell.angle_gamma   90.00
#
_symmetry.space_group_name_H-M   'P 1'
#
loop_
_entity.id
_entity.type
_entity.pdbx_description
1 polymer ?
#
loop_
_entity_poly.entity_id
_entity_poly.type
_entity_poly.pdbx_seq_one_letter_code
_entity_poly.pdbx_strand_id
1 'polypeptide(L)'
;MVPHLTTALTGPLLELEKHFLDKATEIERWMRVQWHDHTPPFYGSTDLRNSGFKLAPVDLNLFPGGFNNLNDAFLPLCIQAAQAAVERICPNARQLLLIPENHTRNQFYLQNVAKLVSIL
;
A
#
# COMPACT_ATOMS: atom_id res chain seq x y z
N MET A 1 10.34 10.74 17.03
CA MET A 1 10.72 9.39 17.54
C MET A 1 10.07 8.37 16.63
N VAL A 2 10.78 7.30 16.26
CA VAL A 2 10.26 6.21 15.40
C VAL A 2 10.34 4.88 16.15
N PRO A 3 9.55 3.86 15.77
CA PRO A 3 9.64 2.54 16.40
C PRO A 3 11.03 1.90 16.18
N HIS A 4 11.55 1.26 17.22
CA HIS A 4 12.80 0.48 17.17
C HIS A 4 12.52 -0.95 17.65
N LEU A 5 13.24 -1.92 17.06
CA LEU A 5 13.18 -3.31 17.52
C LEU A 5 13.79 -3.41 18.92
N THR A 6 13.07 -4.07 19.84
CA THR A 6 13.53 -4.35 21.20
C THR A 6 14.13 -5.76 21.32
N THR A 7 14.62 -6.32 20.21
CA THR A 7 15.23 -7.64 20.13
C THR A 7 16.64 -7.54 19.54
N ALA A 8 17.57 -8.33 20.08
CA ALA A 8 18.91 -8.47 19.50
C ALA A 8 18.96 -9.52 18.37
N LEU A 9 17.90 -10.32 18.20
CA LEU A 9 17.84 -11.40 17.22
C LEU A 9 17.34 -10.89 15.87
N THR A 10 18.24 -10.27 15.10
CA THR A 10 17.93 -9.69 13.76
C THR A 10 18.63 -10.40 12.60
N GLY A 11 19.38 -11.47 12.84
CA GLY A 11 20.14 -12.20 11.82
C GLY A 11 19.31 -12.57 10.58
N PRO A 12 18.17 -13.28 10.71
CA PRO A 12 17.34 -13.64 9.57
C PRO A 12 16.74 -12.43 8.82
N LEU A 13 16.42 -11.34 9.53
CA LEU A 13 15.98 -10.11 8.90
C LEU A 13 17.10 -9.50 8.03
N LEU A 14 18.33 -9.43 8.55
CA LEU A 14 19.47 -8.90 7.80
C LEU A 14 19.82 -9.77 6.58
N GLU A 15 19.68 -11.09 6.69
CA GLU A 15 19.85 -12.01 5.56
C GLU A 15 18.79 -11.79 4.48
N LEU A 16 17.52 -11.60 4.87
CA LEU A 16 16.43 -11.25 3.96
C LEU A 16 16.70 -9.91 3.26
N GLU A 17 17.07 -8.88 4.00
CA GLU A 17 17.40 -7.56 3.46
C GLU A 17 18.56 -7.63 2.46
N LYS A 18 19.63 -8.35 2.82
CA LYS A 18 20.77 -8.56 1.91
C LYS A 18 20.34 -9.26 0.63
N HIS A 19 19.52 -10.31 0.74
CA HIS A 19 19.01 -11.01 -0.44
C HIS A 19 18.18 -10.10 -1.35
N PHE A 20 17.30 -9.28 -0.78
CA PHE A 20 16.50 -8.30 -1.55
C PHE A 20 17.38 -7.26 -2.25
N LEU A 21 18.43 -6.76 -1.58
CA LEU A 21 19.35 -5.78 -2.16
C LEU A 21 20.20 -6.39 -3.29
N ASP A 22 20.77 -7.58 -3.07
CA ASP A 22 21.59 -8.29 -4.07
C ASP A 22 20.76 -8.69 -5.31
N LYS A 23 19.43 -8.84 -5.16
CA LYS A 23 18.51 -9.29 -6.21
C LYS A 23 17.51 -8.24 -6.68
N ALA A 24 17.68 -6.97 -6.33
CA ALA A 24 16.68 -5.91 -6.56
C ALA A 24 16.19 -5.86 -8.01
N THR A 25 17.09 -5.82 -9.00
CA THR A 25 16.74 -5.79 -10.42
C THR A 25 15.96 -7.03 -10.88
N GLU A 26 16.31 -8.20 -10.37
CA GLU A 26 15.66 -9.48 -10.70
C GLU A 26 14.24 -9.51 -10.14
N ILE A 27 14.06 -9.09 -8.89
CA ILE A 27 12.75 -8.99 -8.22
C ILE A 27 11.84 -7.99 -8.95
N GLU A 28 12.35 -6.80 -9.27
CA GLU A 28 11.61 -5.76 -10.00
C GLU A 28 11.17 -6.23 -11.39
N ARG A 29 12.06 -6.95 -12.10
CA ARG A 29 11.72 -7.57 -13.39
C ARG A 29 10.62 -8.62 -13.22
N TRP A 30 10.77 -9.50 -12.23
CA TRP A 30 9.79 -10.55 -11.96
C TRP A 30 8.42 -9.96 -11.65
N MET A 31 8.35 -8.93 -10.80
CA MET A 31 7.10 -8.22 -10.48
C MET A 31 6.43 -7.67 -11.74
N ARG A 32 7.17 -6.98 -12.63
CA ARG A 32 6.60 -6.46 -13.88
C ARG A 32 6.02 -7.54 -14.78
N VAL A 33 6.66 -8.71 -14.86
CA VAL A 33 6.12 -9.86 -15.59
C VAL A 33 4.84 -10.36 -14.93
N GLN A 34 4.83 -10.54 -13.61
CA GLN A 34 3.63 -10.98 -12.90
C GLN A 34 2.45 -10.02 -13.09
N TRP A 35 2.68 -8.72 -13.09
CA TRP A 35 1.63 -7.71 -13.29
C TRP A 35 1.11 -7.61 -14.72
N HIS A 36 1.86 -8.13 -15.69
CA HIS A 36 1.36 -8.27 -17.06
C HIS A 36 0.30 -9.36 -17.15
N ASP A 37 0.54 -10.48 -16.48
CA ASP A 37 -0.35 -11.65 -16.48
C ASP A 37 -1.48 -11.52 -15.45
N HIS A 38 -1.28 -10.72 -14.39
CA HIS A 38 -2.21 -10.52 -13.30
C HIS A 38 -2.41 -9.03 -13.04
N THR A 39 -3.54 -8.48 -13.46
CA THR A 39 -3.89 -7.08 -13.20
C THR A 39 -3.97 -6.80 -11.69
N PRO A 40 -3.11 -5.94 -11.11
CA PRO A 40 -3.23 -5.59 -9.70
C PRO A 40 -4.57 -4.90 -9.38
N PRO A 41 -5.06 -4.95 -8.12
CA PRO A 41 -6.27 -4.23 -7.72
C PRO A 41 -6.11 -2.70 -7.90
N PHE A 42 -7.21 -1.96 -7.76
CA PHE A 42 -7.20 -0.50 -7.83
C PHE A 42 -6.35 0.11 -6.69
N TYR A 43 -6.51 -0.44 -5.49
CA TYR A 43 -5.76 -0.10 -4.29
C TYR A 43 -5.70 -1.31 -3.32
N GLY A 44 -4.93 -1.20 -2.25
CA GLY A 44 -4.91 -2.18 -1.16
C GLY A 44 -3.92 -1.77 -0.07
N SER A 45 -4.09 -2.31 1.13
CA SER A 45 -3.11 -2.21 2.21
C SER A 45 -2.75 -3.60 2.73
N THR A 46 -1.49 -3.78 3.11
CA THR A 46 -0.98 -5.03 3.68
C THR A 46 -0.34 -4.75 5.03
N ASP A 47 -0.83 -5.39 6.08
CA ASP A 47 -0.18 -5.31 7.39
C ASP A 47 0.99 -6.28 7.44
N LEU A 48 2.14 -5.79 7.90
CA LEU A 48 3.36 -6.55 8.08
C LEU A 48 3.71 -6.65 9.57
N ARG A 49 4.28 -7.78 9.98
CA ARG A 49 4.91 -7.93 11.30
C ARG A 49 6.38 -8.28 11.15
N ASN A 50 7.24 -7.49 11.78
CA ASN A 50 8.66 -7.74 11.90
C ASN A 50 9.00 -8.22 13.33
N SER A 51 9.51 -9.43 13.44
CA SER A 51 9.91 -10.07 14.71
C SER A 51 11.42 -10.24 14.85
N GLY A 52 12.22 -9.67 13.94
CA GLY A 52 13.67 -9.86 13.85
C GLY A 52 14.10 -11.20 13.23
N PHE A 53 13.40 -12.30 13.55
CA PHE A 53 13.63 -13.60 12.92
C PHE A 53 12.71 -13.88 11.72
N LYS A 54 11.64 -13.09 11.55
CA LYS A 54 10.68 -13.22 10.45
C LYS A 54 10.02 -11.88 10.16
N LEU A 55 9.88 -11.59 8.86
CA LEU A 55 9.01 -10.55 8.31
C LEU A 55 7.90 -11.23 7.50
N ALA A 56 6.64 -10.95 7.82
CA ALA A 56 5.52 -11.62 7.15
C ALA A 56 4.28 -10.70 7.01
N PRO A 57 3.50 -10.85 5.92
CA PRO A 57 2.16 -10.29 5.84
C PRO A 57 1.22 -11.02 6.79
N VAL A 58 0.33 -10.26 7.44
CA VAL A 58 -0.66 -10.80 8.37
C VAL A 58 -2.10 -10.40 8.03
N ASP A 59 -2.28 -9.36 7.22
CA ASP A 59 -3.58 -8.95 6.69
C ASP A 59 -3.41 -8.32 5.30
N LEU A 60 -4.39 -8.53 4.43
CA LEU A 60 -4.51 -7.85 3.13
C LEU A 60 -5.94 -7.31 3.04
N ASN A 61 -6.05 -5.98 2.98
CA ASN A 61 -7.32 -5.29 2.87
C ASN A 61 -7.43 -4.60 1.50
N LEU A 62 -8.39 -5.03 0.69
CA LEU A 62 -8.70 -4.43 -0.61
C LEU A 62 -9.60 -3.18 -0.51
N PHE A 63 -10.01 -2.79 0.70
CA PHE A 63 -10.79 -1.59 1.01
C PHE A 63 -10.15 -0.82 2.17
N PRO A 64 -8.92 -0.30 1.99
CA PRO A 64 -8.18 0.35 3.08
C PRO A 64 -8.91 1.59 3.62
N GLY A 65 -8.99 1.70 4.94
CA GLY A 65 -9.71 2.77 5.66
C GLY A 65 -8.81 3.81 6.34
N GLY A 66 -7.56 3.95 5.90
CA GLY A 66 -6.53 4.77 6.56
C GLY A 66 -5.80 5.78 5.67
N PHE A 67 -6.39 6.24 4.57
CA PHE A 67 -5.77 7.20 3.65
C PHE A 67 -5.35 8.51 4.35
N ASN A 68 -6.10 8.95 5.36
CA ASN A 68 -5.79 10.13 6.18
C ASN A 68 -4.50 9.99 7.02
N ASN A 69 -3.95 8.78 7.15
CA ASN A 69 -2.70 8.52 7.87
C ASN A 69 -1.47 8.58 6.95
N LEU A 70 -1.65 8.73 5.64
CA LEU A 70 -0.54 8.89 4.69
C LEU A 70 0.13 10.25 4.90
N ASN A 71 1.45 10.29 4.72
CA ASN A 71 2.22 11.51 4.85
C ASN A 71 1.94 12.45 3.65
N ASP A 72 1.53 13.68 3.95
CA ASP A 72 1.14 14.69 2.96
C ASP A 72 2.23 15.02 1.94
N ALA A 73 3.52 14.87 2.31
CA ALA A 73 4.63 15.10 1.39
C ALA A 73 4.62 14.15 0.17
N PHE A 74 3.94 13.01 0.26
CA PHE A 74 3.83 12.02 -0.81
C PHE A 74 2.50 12.09 -1.57
N LEU A 75 1.66 13.10 -1.33
CA LEU A 75 0.39 13.23 -2.04
C LEU A 75 0.53 13.23 -3.58
N PRO A 76 1.54 13.88 -4.20
CA PRO A 76 1.75 13.79 -5.64
C PRO A 76 1.97 12.36 -6.14
N LEU A 77 2.66 11.52 -5.35
CA LEU A 77 2.88 10.10 -5.69
C LEU A 77 1.57 9.31 -5.62
N CYS A 78 0.73 9.56 -4.61
CA CYS A 78 -0.58 8.92 -4.49
C CYS A 78 -1.48 9.26 -5.68
N ILE A 79 -1.51 10.53 -6.10
CA ILE A 79 -2.29 10.98 -7.27
C ILE A 79 -1.79 10.29 -8.54
N GLN A 80 -0.48 10.26 -8.78
CA GLN A 80 0.09 9.57 -9.94
C GLN A 80 -0.26 8.07 -9.96
N ALA A 81 -0.19 7.40 -8.81
CA ALA A 81 -0.56 5.99 -8.70
C ALA A 81 -2.05 5.75 -8.95
N ALA A 82 -2.93 6.63 -8.45
CA ALA A 82 -4.37 6.57 -8.71
C ALA A 82 -4.70 6.78 -10.20
N GLN A 83 -4.05 7.74 -10.87
CA GLN A 83 -4.19 7.95 -12.32
C GLN A 83 -3.80 6.71 -13.11
N ALA A 84 -2.65 6.09 -12.80
CA ALA A 84 -2.22 4.85 -13.44
C ALA A 84 -3.20 3.69 -13.17
N ALA A 85 -3.83 3.63 -12.00
CA ALA A 85 -4.87 2.65 -11.70
C ALA A 85 -6.15 2.89 -12.52
N VAL A 86 -6.59 4.15 -12.65
CA VAL A 86 -7.74 4.54 -13.49
C VAL A 86 -7.48 4.21 -14.96
N GLU A 87 -6.33 4.61 -15.52
CA GLU A 87 -5.97 4.32 -16.91
C GLU A 87 -5.97 2.81 -17.21
N ARG A 88 -5.52 2.01 -16.25
CA ARG A 88 -5.44 0.55 -16.38
C ARG A 88 -6.78 -0.16 -16.23
N ILE A 89 -7.65 0.30 -15.32
CA ILE A 89 -8.87 -0.43 -14.92
C ILE A 89 -10.12 0.15 -15.60
N CYS A 90 -10.20 1.48 -15.72
CA CYS A 90 -11.38 2.18 -16.24
C CYS A 90 -10.99 3.43 -17.05
N PRO A 91 -10.25 3.29 -18.17
CA PRO A 91 -9.65 4.41 -18.92
C PRO A 91 -10.65 5.43 -19.46
N ASN A 92 -11.90 5.03 -19.66
CA ASN A 92 -12.96 5.88 -20.20
C ASN A 92 -13.84 6.52 -19.10
N ALA A 93 -13.55 6.25 -17.82
CA ALA A 93 -14.31 6.80 -16.71
C ALA A 93 -14.18 8.32 -16.66
N ARG A 94 -15.31 9.02 -16.56
CA ARG A 94 -15.37 10.48 -16.36
C ARG A 94 -15.83 10.86 -14.96
N GLN A 95 -16.44 9.91 -14.26
CA GLN A 95 -17.02 10.07 -12.94
C GLN A 95 -16.79 8.78 -12.16
N LEU A 96 -16.44 8.91 -10.89
CA LEU A 96 -16.32 7.80 -9.95
C LEU A 96 -17.34 8.01 -8.83
N LEU A 97 -18.09 6.96 -8.50
CA LEU A 97 -18.92 6.93 -7.31
C LEU A 97 -18.16 6.19 -6.20
N LEU A 98 -17.81 6.91 -5.13
CA LEU A 98 -17.23 6.31 -3.94
C LEU A 98 -18.34 5.89 -2.97
N ILE A 99 -18.42 4.61 -2.65
CA ILE A 99 -19.37 4.06 -1.67
C ILE A 99 -18.61 3.80 -0.36
N PRO A 100 -18.80 4.61 0.69
CA PRO A 100 -18.14 4.41 1.97
C PRO A 100 -18.83 3.31 2.79
N GLU A 101 -18.15 2.83 3.82
CA GLU A 101 -18.73 2.06 4.91
C GLU A 101 -19.81 2.87 5.65
N ASN A 102 -20.70 2.17 6.35
CA ASN A 102 -21.82 2.77 7.08
C ASN A 102 -21.41 3.57 8.35
N HIS A 103 -20.12 3.90 8.50
CA HIS A 103 -19.56 4.61 9.65
C HIS A 103 -19.76 6.12 9.54
N THR A 104 -20.88 6.61 10.07
CA THR A 104 -21.23 8.04 10.05
C THR A 104 -20.76 8.83 11.27
N ARG A 105 -20.25 8.16 12.31
CA ARG A 105 -19.84 8.78 13.59
C ARG A 105 -18.34 8.73 13.85
N ASN A 106 -17.60 7.92 13.10
CA ASN A 106 -16.15 7.81 13.26
C ASN A 106 -15.47 8.93 12.48
N GLN A 107 -15.01 9.98 13.18
CA GLN A 107 -14.35 11.13 12.55
C GLN A 107 -13.11 10.75 11.75
N PHE A 108 -12.31 9.78 12.22
CA PHE A 108 -11.14 9.30 11.48
C PHE A 108 -11.53 8.62 10.18
N TYR A 109 -12.62 7.85 10.19
CA TYR A 109 -13.14 7.25 8.97
C TYR A 109 -13.66 8.30 7.98
N LEU A 110 -14.34 9.34 8.46
CA LEU A 110 -14.79 10.44 7.60
C LEU A 110 -13.60 11.22 7.00
N GLN A 111 -12.53 11.43 7.77
CA GLN A 111 -11.28 12.00 7.28
C GLN A 111 -10.61 11.10 6.24
N ASN A 112 -10.62 9.78 6.44
CA ASN A 112 -10.17 8.80 5.46
C ASN A 112 -10.92 8.96 4.12
N VAL A 113 -12.26 9.01 4.16
CA VAL A 113 -13.10 9.20 2.96
C VAL A 113 -12.75 10.53 2.27
N ALA A 114 -12.64 11.63 3.03
CA ALA A 114 -12.26 12.93 2.47
C ALA A 114 -10.87 12.91 1.82
N LYS A 115 -9.90 12.23 2.45
CA LYS A 115 -8.54 12.10 1.90
C LYS A 115 -8.52 11.25 0.63
N LEU A 116 -9.27 10.15 0.60
CA LEU A 116 -9.41 9.32 -0.61
C LEU A 116 -10.02 10.13 -1.76
N VAL A 117 -11.08 10.90 -1.50
CA VAL A 117 -11.67 11.82 -2.51
C VAL A 117 -10.67 12.86 -3.01
N SER A 118 -9.73 13.32 -2.18
CA SER A 118 -8.70 14.26 -2.66
C SER A 118 -7.61 13.63 -3.52
N ILE A 119 -7.47 12.30 -3.48
CA ILE A 119 -6.50 11.54 -4.28
C ILE A 119 -7.09 11.16 -5.65
N LEU A 120 -8.40 10.84 -5.67
CA LEU A 120 -9.16 10.40 -6.86
C LEU A 120 -9.61 11.58 -7.73
#